data_AF-A0A8T4TYF8-F1
#
_entry.id   AF-A0A8T4TYF8-F1
#
_cell.length_a   1.000
_cell.length_b   1.000
_cell.length_c   1.000
_cell.angle_alpha   90.00
_cell.angle_beta   90.00
_cell.angle_gamma   90.00
#
_symmetry.space_group_name_H-M   'P 1'
#
loop_
_entity.id
_entity.type
_entity.pdbx_description
1 polymer ?
#
loop_
_entity_poly.entity_id
_entity_poly.type
_entity_poly.pdbx_seq_one_letter_code
_entity_poly.pdbx_strand_id
1 'polypeptide(L)'
;MKKWVIIGIISVVILVIGGCTLLISSISENSNTIDEYNKNVDVVRADLVEIGNIATKVETLGEQMSKGINIPVSDLKDASDQLTQKCDSSKPDFDRYKLFVDNNKQALESAGVNTFDGIKAIDDIIVTCQIQTKVINDAIKTIF
;
A
#
# COMPACT_ATOMS: atom_id res chain seq x y z
N MET A 1 -5.94 19.71 5.84
CA MET A 1 -5.01 18.78 6.54
C MET A 1 -5.22 17.38 5.96
N LYS A 2 -4.14 16.58 5.78
CA LYS A 2 -4.09 15.22 5.19
C LYS A 2 -3.68 15.06 3.70
N LYS A 3 -2.89 15.98 3.13
CA LYS A 3 -2.28 15.80 1.79
C LYS A 3 -1.08 14.82 1.82
N TRP A 4 -0.18 15.02 2.77
CA TRP A 4 1.05 14.22 2.97
C TRP A 4 0.89 12.82 3.56
N VAL A 5 -0.33 12.36 3.86
CA VAL A 5 -0.54 11.15 4.67
C VAL A 5 -0.31 9.88 3.85
N ILE A 6 -0.61 9.88 2.54
CA ILE A 6 -0.62 8.65 1.74
C ILE A 6 0.77 8.29 1.24
N ILE A 7 1.45 9.26 0.63
CA ILE A 7 2.85 9.09 0.20
C ILE A 7 3.72 8.79 1.42
N GLY A 8 3.43 9.44 2.56
CA GLY A 8 4.09 9.16 3.84
C GLY A 8 3.85 7.73 4.35
N ILE A 9 2.59 7.27 4.39
CA ILE A 9 2.26 5.90 4.80
C ILE A 9 2.91 4.90 3.86
N ILE A 10 2.71 5.01 2.54
CA ILE A 10 3.23 4.03 1.56
C ILE A 10 4.76 3.96 1.59
N SER A 11 5.46 5.09 1.72
CA SER A 11 6.92 5.11 1.82
C SER A 11 7.43 4.46 3.11
N VAL A 12 6.74 4.68 4.24
CA VAL A 12 7.05 4.02 5.52
C VAL A 12 6.79 2.51 5.42
N VAL A 13 5.71 2.09 4.76
CA VAL A 13 5.40 0.67 4.59
C VAL A 13 6.46 -0.06 3.75
N ILE A 14 6.93 0.53 2.65
CA ILE A 14 8.00 -0.06 1.83
C ILE A 14 9.29 -0.23 2.66
N LEU A 15 9.59 0.73 3.54
CA LEU A 15 10.74 0.65 4.45
C LEU A 15 10.57 -0.40 5.57
N VAL A 16 9.38 -0.54 6.14
CA VAL A 16 9.08 -1.53 7.20
C VAL A 16 9.11 -2.95 6.64
N ILE A 17 8.47 -3.17 5.49
CA ILE A 17 8.39 -4.48 4.83
C ILE A 17 9.74 -4.83 4.16
N GLY A 18 10.47 -3.84 3.61
CA GLY A 18 11.79 -4.05 2.97
C GLY A 18 12.99 -4.02 3.90
N GLY A 19 12.91 -3.36 5.06
CA GLY A 19 13.99 -3.33 6.05
C GLY A 19 14.19 -4.68 6.74
N CYS A 20 13.14 -5.49 6.85
CA CYS A 20 13.23 -6.83 7.45
C CYS A 20 14.01 -7.82 6.58
N THR A 21 14.10 -7.66 5.25
CA THR A 21 14.75 -8.65 4.38
C THR A 21 16.28 -8.63 4.47
N LEU A 22 16.90 -7.54 4.96
CA LEU A 22 18.36 -7.41 5.04
C LEU A 22 18.98 -8.05 6.30
N LEU A 23 18.20 -8.35 7.34
CA LEU A 23 18.71 -8.89 8.61
C LEU A 23 18.58 -10.42 8.74
N ILE A 24 17.73 -11.07 7.95
CA ILE A 24 17.39 -12.50 8.11
C ILE A 24 18.47 -13.43 7.53
N SER A 25 19.43 -12.93 6.76
CA SER A 25 20.45 -13.76 6.09
C SER A 25 21.41 -14.49 7.03
N SER A 26 21.38 -14.22 8.35
CA SER A 26 22.38 -14.72 9.30
C SER A 26 21.90 -15.76 10.30
N ILE A 27 20.59 -16.04 10.41
CA ILE A 27 20.06 -17.01 11.39
C ILE A 27 18.77 -17.64 10.85
N SER A 28 18.75 -18.95 10.57
CA SER A 28 17.61 -19.85 10.87
C SER A 28 17.61 -21.14 10.03
N GLU A 29 17.35 -22.27 10.70
CA GLU A 29 17.04 -23.61 10.16
C GLU A 29 15.73 -23.67 9.34
N ASN A 30 15.13 -22.52 9.02
CA ASN A 30 13.79 -22.38 8.46
C ASN A 30 13.78 -21.63 7.11
N SER A 31 14.82 -21.85 6.29
CA SER A 31 15.07 -21.13 5.03
C SER A 31 13.85 -21.06 4.10
N ASN A 32 13.09 -22.15 3.98
CA ASN A 32 11.90 -22.20 3.12
C ASN A 32 10.81 -21.21 3.54
N THR A 33 10.58 -21.04 4.85
CA THR A 33 9.59 -20.07 5.37
C THR A 33 10.04 -18.64 5.10
N ILE A 34 11.34 -18.36 5.18
CA ILE A 34 11.89 -17.04 4.90
C ILE A 34 11.89 -16.73 3.41
N ASP A 35 12.20 -17.70 2.55
CA ASP A 35 12.14 -17.53 1.10
C ASP A 35 10.70 -17.26 0.65
N GLU A 36 9.73 -17.99 1.23
CA GLU A 36 8.31 -17.75 0.96
C GLU A 36 7.84 -16.41 1.53
N TYR A 37 8.33 -16.00 2.71
CA TYR A 37 8.10 -14.66 3.26
C TYR A 37 8.58 -13.58 2.30
N ASN A 38 9.83 -13.66 1.84
CA ASN A 38 10.43 -12.70 0.91
C ASN A 38 9.65 -12.62 -0.40
N LYS A 39 9.19 -13.76 -0.93
CA LYS A 39 8.35 -13.79 -2.13
C LYS A 39 7.01 -13.07 -1.92
N ASN A 40 6.34 -13.30 -0.79
CA ASN A 40 5.09 -12.60 -0.48
C ASN A 40 5.34 -11.09 -0.26
N VAL A 41 6.46 -10.74 0.38
CA VAL A 41 6.91 -9.35 0.55
C VAL A 41 7.10 -8.65 -0.79
N ASP A 42 7.75 -9.29 -1.76
CA ASP A 42 8.01 -8.68 -3.06
C ASP A 42 6.73 -8.42 -3.86
N VAL A 43 5.76 -9.33 -3.78
CA VAL A 43 4.42 -9.14 -4.39
C VAL A 43 3.71 -7.95 -3.76
N VAL A 44 3.60 -7.93 -2.42
CA VAL A 44 2.97 -6.81 -1.69
C VAL A 44 3.70 -5.51 -1.98
N ARG A 45 5.03 -5.51 -2.01
CA ARG A 45 5.83 -4.30 -2.32
C ARG A 45 5.51 -3.77 -3.71
N ALA A 46 5.44 -4.64 -4.72
CA ALA A 46 5.11 -4.23 -6.09
C ALA A 46 3.73 -3.57 -6.16
N ASP A 47 2.73 -4.16 -5.49
CA ASP A 47 1.39 -3.62 -5.38
C ASP A 47 1.35 -2.25 -4.70
N LEU A 48 2.07 -2.11 -3.59
CA LEU A 48 2.15 -0.85 -2.85
C LEU A 48 2.83 0.26 -3.65
N VAL A 49 3.87 -0.07 -4.42
CA VAL A 49 4.53 0.89 -5.31
C VAL A 49 3.56 1.39 -6.37
N GLU A 50 2.79 0.49 -6.99
CA GLU A 50 1.82 0.88 -8.01
C GLU A 50 0.66 1.70 -7.43
N ILE A 51 0.10 1.30 -6.28
CA ILE A 51 -0.89 2.10 -5.54
C ILE A 51 -0.34 3.48 -5.23
N GLY A 52 0.91 3.57 -4.75
CA GLY A 52 1.56 4.84 -4.44
C GLY A 52 1.73 5.75 -5.65
N ASN A 53 2.10 5.19 -6.80
CA ASN A 53 2.22 5.94 -8.05
C ASN A 53 0.88 6.49 -8.51
N ILE A 54 -0.19 5.68 -8.46
CA ILE A 54 -1.53 6.12 -8.85
C ILE A 54 -2.07 7.17 -7.86
N ALA A 55 -1.87 6.96 -6.55
CA ALA A 55 -2.27 7.92 -5.53
C ALA A 55 -1.56 9.28 -5.71
N THR A 56 -0.26 9.26 -6.05
CA THR A 56 0.51 10.47 -6.37
C THR A 56 -0.06 11.20 -7.58
N LYS A 57 -0.47 10.46 -8.62
CA LYS A 57 -1.12 11.02 -9.80
C LYS A 57 -2.45 11.69 -9.45
N VAL A 58 -3.30 11.02 -8.66
CA VAL A 58 -4.57 11.57 -8.17
C VAL A 58 -4.35 12.85 -7.38
N GLU A 59 -3.40 12.85 -6.44
CA GLU A 59 -3.07 14.02 -5.63
C GLU A 59 -2.59 15.18 -6.52
N THR A 60 -1.70 14.90 -7.47
CA THR A 60 -1.17 15.90 -8.40
C THR A 60 -2.28 16.55 -9.23
N LEU A 61 -3.22 15.76 -9.76
CA LEU A 61 -4.36 16.27 -10.53
C LEU A 61 -5.30 17.12 -9.65
N GLY A 62 -5.60 16.66 -8.43
CA GLY A 62 -6.39 17.42 -7.47
C GLY A 62 -5.72 18.74 -7.04
N GLU A 63 -4.40 18.72 -6.85
CA GLU A 63 -3.61 19.92 -6.57
C GLU A 63 -3.69 20.93 -7.71
N GLN A 64 -3.51 20.47 -8.95
CA GLN A 64 -3.56 21.32 -10.14
C GLN A 64 -4.94 21.99 -10.28
N MET A 65 -6.03 21.23 -10.15
CA MET A 65 -7.38 21.80 -10.13
C MET A 65 -7.56 22.84 -9.01
N SER A 66 -7.08 22.55 -7.79
CA SER A 66 -7.18 23.48 -6.66
C SER A 66 -6.40 24.79 -6.88
N LYS A 67 -5.37 24.76 -7.72
CA LYS A 67 -4.58 25.92 -8.12
C LYS A 67 -5.18 26.65 -9.34
N GLY A 68 -6.36 26.24 -9.80
CA GLY A 68 -7.04 26.82 -10.97
C GLY A 68 -6.44 26.40 -12.31
N ILE A 69 -5.58 25.38 -12.34
CA ILE A 69 -5.09 24.80 -13.59
C ILE A 69 -6.24 24.00 -14.21
N ASN A 70 -6.54 24.27 -15.47
CA ASN A 70 -7.60 23.57 -16.19
C ASN A 70 -7.15 22.13 -16.49
N ILE A 71 -7.59 21.21 -15.65
CA ILE A 71 -7.44 19.77 -15.82
C ILE A 71 -8.83 19.22 -16.13
N PRO A 72 -8.99 18.37 -17.16
CA PRO A 72 -10.24 17.67 -17.40
C PRO A 72 -10.65 16.92 -16.13
N VAL A 73 -11.88 17.11 -15.66
CA VAL A 73 -12.38 16.34 -14.50
C VAL A 73 -12.40 14.84 -14.78
N SER A 74 -12.52 14.46 -16.06
CA SER A 74 -12.31 13.08 -16.52
C SER A 74 -10.96 12.51 -16.09
N ASP A 75 -9.89 13.29 -16.11
CA ASP A 75 -8.54 12.78 -15.81
C ASP A 75 -8.40 12.46 -14.31
N LEU A 76 -8.99 13.29 -13.44
CA LEU A 76 -9.04 13.03 -12.00
C LEU A 76 -9.96 11.85 -11.69
N LYS A 77 -11.09 11.75 -12.38
CA LYS A 77 -12.01 10.62 -12.25
C LYS A 77 -11.32 9.32 -12.66
N ASP A 78 -10.66 9.30 -13.81
CA ASP A 78 -9.97 8.12 -14.33
C ASP A 78 -8.82 7.69 -13.42
N ALA A 79 -8.06 8.65 -12.88
CA ALA A 79 -7.01 8.35 -11.91
C ALA A 79 -7.58 7.80 -10.59
N SER A 80 -8.72 8.32 -10.13
CA SER A 80 -9.43 7.83 -8.94
C SER A 80 -10.00 6.42 -9.15
N ASP A 81 -10.56 6.15 -10.33
CA ASP A 81 -11.06 4.82 -10.69
C ASP A 81 -9.91 3.81 -10.78
N GLN A 82 -8.76 4.21 -11.36
CA GLN A 82 -7.53 3.40 -11.37
C GLN A 82 -7.04 3.10 -9.95
N LEU A 83 -7.05 4.08 -9.05
CA LEU A 83 -6.64 3.87 -7.66
C LEU A 83 -7.54 2.83 -6.99
N THR A 84 -8.85 2.96 -7.20
CA THR A 84 -9.86 2.05 -6.65
C THR A 84 -9.65 0.62 -7.17
N GLN A 85 -9.55 0.47 -8.49
CA GLN A 85 -9.32 -0.83 -9.12
C GLN A 85 -8.01 -1.47 -8.64
N LYS A 86 -6.94 -0.68 -8.51
CA LYS A 86 -5.66 -1.21 -8.03
C LYS A 86 -5.76 -1.66 -6.57
N CYS A 87 -6.34 -0.85 -5.67
CA CYS A 87 -6.52 -1.25 -4.28
C CYS A 87 -7.39 -2.51 -4.14
N ASP A 88 -8.46 -2.63 -4.93
CA ASP A 88 -9.34 -3.81 -4.91
C ASP A 88 -8.63 -5.07 -5.44
N SER A 89 -7.87 -4.94 -6.53
CA SER A 89 -7.11 -6.06 -7.11
C SER A 89 -5.91 -6.51 -6.27
N SER A 90 -5.33 -5.62 -5.47
CA SER A 90 -4.24 -5.95 -4.53
C SER A 90 -4.71 -6.54 -3.21
N LYS A 91 -6.01 -6.42 -2.90
CA LYS A 91 -6.58 -6.94 -1.64
C LYS A 91 -6.32 -8.45 -1.44
N PRO A 92 -6.48 -9.34 -2.44
CA PRO A 92 -6.16 -10.76 -2.27
C PRO A 92 -4.69 -11.02 -1.92
N ASP A 93 -3.76 -10.23 -2.43
CA ASP A 93 -2.34 -10.40 -2.14
C ASP A 93 -1.99 -9.90 -0.73
N PHE A 94 -2.63 -8.82 -0.29
CA PHE A 94 -2.59 -8.37 1.11
C PHE A 94 -3.16 -9.40 2.08
N ASP A 95 -4.32 -9.97 1.76
CA ASP A 95 -4.97 -10.99 2.59
C ASP A 95 -4.12 -12.28 2.63
N ARG A 96 -3.50 -12.67 1.51
CA ARG A 96 -2.55 -13.79 1.44
C ARG A 96 -1.31 -13.56 2.29
N TYR A 97 -0.70 -12.37 2.22
CA TYR A 97 0.45 -12.02 3.04
C TYR A 97 0.11 -12.09 4.53
N LYS A 98 -1.02 -11.51 4.95
CA LYS A 98 -1.46 -11.57 6.36
C LYS A 98 -1.66 -13.00 6.83
N LEU A 99 -2.37 -13.81 6.04
CA LEU A 99 -2.58 -15.22 6.37
C LEU A 99 -1.27 -15.99 6.47
N PHE A 100 -0.32 -15.76 5.56
CA PHE A 100 1.00 -16.37 5.61
C PHE A 100 1.76 -15.96 6.88
N VAL A 101 1.76 -14.67 7.21
CA VAL A 101 2.43 -14.15 8.39
C VAL A 101 1.81 -14.69 9.68
N ASP A 102 0.48 -14.75 9.77
CA ASP A 102 -0.22 -15.30 10.94
C ASP A 102 0.08 -16.78 11.14
N ASN A 103 0.05 -17.58 10.05
CA ASN A 103 0.33 -19.01 10.10
C ASN A 103 1.80 -19.32 10.46
N ASN A 104 2.72 -18.42 10.12
CA ASN A 104 4.15 -18.62 10.32
C ASN A 104 4.75 -17.68 11.39
N LYS A 105 3.90 -17.03 12.19
CA LYS A 105 4.30 -15.94 13.09
C LYS A 105 5.47 -16.32 13.99
N GLN A 106 5.39 -17.46 14.66
CA GLN A 106 6.43 -17.93 15.58
C GLN A 106 7.77 -18.17 14.87
N ALA A 107 7.72 -18.74 13.66
CA ALA A 107 8.90 -18.98 12.84
C ALA A 107 9.54 -17.68 12.35
N LEU A 108 8.70 -16.72 11.92
CA LEU A 108 9.13 -15.41 11.46
C LEU A 108 9.73 -14.58 12.61
N GLU A 109 9.09 -14.56 13.78
CA GLU A 109 9.60 -13.88 14.98
C GLU A 109 10.92 -14.50 15.46
N SER A 110 11.04 -15.83 15.41
CA SER A 110 12.30 -16.54 15.74
C SER A 110 13.43 -16.21 14.76
N ALA A 111 13.09 -15.84 13.52
CA ALA A 111 14.04 -15.35 12.52
C ALA A 111 14.25 -13.82 12.59
N GLY A 112 13.71 -13.14 13.60
CA GLY A 112 13.86 -11.71 13.80
C GLY A 112 12.97 -10.81 12.93
N VAL A 113 11.95 -11.37 12.28
CA VAL A 113 11.00 -10.60 11.47
C VAL A 113 9.98 -9.91 12.37
N ASN A 114 9.87 -8.58 12.23
CA ASN A 114 8.79 -7.83 12.87
C ASN A 114 7.52 -7.90 12.01
N THR A 115 6.70 -8.90 12.31
CA THR A 115 5.47 -9.23 11.58
C THR A 115 4.31 -8.26 11.86
N PHE A 116 4.25 -7.68 13.06
CA PHE A 116 3.16 -6.80 13.49
C PHE A 116 3.11 -5.49 12.70
N ASP A 117 4.26 -4.83 12.54
CA ASP A 117 4.31 -3.54 11.85
C ASP A 117 3.99 -3.68 10.35
N GLY A 118 4.38 -4.80 9.73
CA GLY A 118 4.06 -5.11 8.33
C GLY A 118 2.56 -5.35 8.08
N ILE A 119 1.89 -6.10 8.96
CA ILE A 119 0.43 -6.33 8.87
C ILE A 119 -0.32 -5.02 9.08
N LYS A 120 0.03 -4.27 10.13
CA LYS A 120 -0.63 -3.00 10.46
C LYS A 120 -0.50 -1.97 9.33
N ALA A 121 0.68 -1.89 8.75
CA ALA A 121 0.96 -1.07 7.58
C ALA A 121 0.02 -1.36 6.40
N ILE A 122 -0.26 -2.64 6.14
CA ILE A 122 -1.20 -3.06 5.08
C ILE A 122 -2.64 -2.67 5.45
N ASP A 123 -3.06 -2.85 6.71
CA ASP A 123 -4.37 -2.38 7.17
C ASP A 123 -4.56 -0.87 6.96
N ASP A 124 -3.56 -0.08 7.34
CA ASP A 124 -3.59 1.37 7.19
C ASP A 124 -3.72 1.79 5.72
N ILE A 125 -3.08 1.06 4.78
CA ILE A 125 -3.18 1.31 3.35
C ILE A 125 -4.55 0.95 2.79
N ILE A 126 -5.13 -0.19 3.19
CA ILE A 126 -6.48 -0.59 2.77
C ILE A 126 -7.50 0.46 3.21
N VAL A 127 -7.42 0.91 4.47
CA VAL A 127 -8.29 1.98 4.99
C VAL A 127 -8.08 3.28 4.23
N THR A 128 -6.83 3.62 3.93
CA THR A 128 -6.48 4.84 3.19
C THR A 128 -7.02 4.83 1.75
N CYS A 129 -6.91 3.71 1.04
CA CYS A 129 -7.50 3.50 -0.28
C CYS A 129 -9.02 3.76 -0.24
N GLN A 130 -9.73 3.16 0.71
CA GLN A 130 -11.19 3.30 0.84
C GLN A 130 -11.62 4.75 1.12
N ILE A 131 -10.88 5.45 2.00
CA ILE A 131 -11.18 6.85 2.35
C ILE A 131 -10.97 7.76 1.14
N GLN A 132 -9.87 7.59 0.39
CA GLN A 132 -9.56 8.41 -0.78
C GLN A 132 -10.59 8.28 -1.89
N THR A 133 -10.91 7.03 -2.28
CA THR A 133 -11.93 6.77 -3.29
C THR A 133 -13.25 7.45 -2.93
N LYS A 134 -13.66 7.38 -1.66
CA LYS A 134 -14.88 8.04 -1.19
C LYS A 134 -14.79 9.56 -1.28
N VAL A 135 -13.71 10.16 -0.76
CA VAL A 135 -13.52 11.62 -0.75
C VAL A 135 -13.47 12.19 -2.17
N ILE A 136 -12.79 11.53 -3.09
CA ILE A 136 -12.67 12.01 -4.48
C ILE A 136 -14.01 11.87 -5.20
N ASN A 137 -14.71 10.74 -5.04
CA ASN A 137 -16.04 10.55 -5.61
C ASN A 137 -17.05 11.59 -5.09
N ASP A 138 -17.00 11.92 -3.79
CA ASP A 138 -17.86 12.95 -3.21
C ASP A 138 -17.48 14.36 -3.69
N ALA A 139 -16.18 14.64 -3.86
CA ALA A 139 -15.71 15.92 -4.42
C ALA A 139 -16.14 16.09 -5.88
N ILE A 140 -16.01 15.06 -6.72
CA ILE A 140 -16.47 15.08 -8.12
C ILE A 140 -17.99 15.32 -8.17
N LYS A 141 -18.78 14.64 -7.33
CA LYS A 141 -20.24 14.83 -7.23
C LYS A 141 -20.67 16.20 -6.71
N THR A 142 -19.77 16.97 -6.10
CA THR A 142 -20.09 18.32 -5.59
C THR A 142 -19.77 19.39 -6.64
N ILE A 143 -18.90 19.08 -7.59
CA ILE A 143 -18.51 19.96 -8.70
C ILE A 143 -19.51 19.87 -9.87
N PHE A 144 -20.32 18.81 -9.93
CA PHE A 144 -21.38 18.57 -10.92
C PHE A 144 -22.75 18.42 -10.25
#